data_AF-A0AAE9YVK6-F1
#
_entry.id   AF-A0AAE9YVK6-F1
#
_cell.length_a   1.000
_cell.length_b   1.000
_cell.length_c   1.000
_cell.angle_alpha   90.00
_cell.angle_beta   90.00
_cell.angle_gamma   90.00
#
_symmetry.space_group_name_H-M   'P 1'
#
loop_
_entity.id
_entity.type
_entity.pdbx_description
1 polymer ?
#
loop_
_entity_poly.entity_id
_entity_poly.type
_entity_poly.pdbx_seq_one_letter_code
_entity_poly.pdbx_strand_id
1 'polypeptide(L)'
;MASFPLLTILLALAVCFLLAEFIADKIKINKPLSYLLVGFVVSELFTRNGTDILLRADNFSTLTFQGILPLILFEMTLSMVKAHRVELAKCAGLSVYLFAVFVPVASVIVYFLMDRPFYFPPMAALLSIAVIAAVEPACSRLSFTRVKLSNPIRSQIEVETVISDALAAVLFSFVLLYVTSGLDTNELGGNLIFAFLKLVFGGLLLGAALGYLSTFVIKICRSVPSYLVLTFTLAYGSYFLAEAVLGASGVVAVLAAGLVFRVKLAKAPSFKSIKNSWHTIGYFADAWLFLLLGMTFTIEMFTERYLAMLILIFALIAGKCIAGISGYWLFKPYRGEVAARPMANSIVLGNYNGALAVALVLSLPVELSYWWTTQAMVFGVVLYSLVIQLPLFNFINRLYK
;
A
#
# COMPACT_ATOMS: atom_id res chain seq x y z
N MET A 1 -1.78 29.20 -27.48
CA MET A 1 -0.76 28.71 -26.53
C MET A 1 -0.94 27.21 -26.42
N ALA A 2 -0.05 26.41 -27.00
CA ALA A 2 -0.18 24.95 -26.97
C ALA A 2 0.05 24.47 -25.52
N SER A 3 -1.03 24.13 -24.82
CA SER A 3 -0.96 23.51 -23.51
C SER A 3 -0.44 22.08 -23.70
N PHE A 4 0.78 21.80 -23.24
CA PHE A 4 1.28 20.44 -23.05
C PHE A 4 1.15 20.07 -21.55
N PRO A 5 -0.07 19.97 -21.00
CA PRO A 5 -0.27 19.82 -19.55
C PRO A 5 0.44 18.58 -19.03
N LEU A 6 0.40 17.46 -19.75
CA LEU A 6 1.05 16.22 -19.33
C LEU A 6 2.58 16.33 -19.29
N LEU A 7 3.19 16.97 -20.29
CA LEU A 7 4.66 17.13 -20.33
C LEU A 7 5.13 18.05 -19.20
N THR A 8 4.40 19.13 -18.93
CA THR A 8 4.70 20.02 -17.81
C THR A 8 4.57 19.31 -16.47
N ILE A 9 3.58 18.42 -16.31
CA ILE A 9 3.39 17.62 -15.10
C ILE A 9 4.55 16.64 -14.89
N LEU A 10 4.94 15.92 -15.94
CA LEU A 10 6.05 14.96 -15.86
C LEU A 10 7.39 15.65 -15.55
N LEU A 11 7.65 16.79 -16.18
CA LEU A 11 8.84 17.59 -15.89
C LEU A 11 8.82 18.15 -14.47
N ALA A 12 7.67 18.67 -14.01
CA ALA A 12 7.52 19.14 -12.64
C ALA A 12 7.77 18.02 -11.62
N LEU A 13 7.17 16.83 -11.82
CA LEU A 13 7.39 15.67 -10.97
C LEU A 13 8.86 15.23 -10.96
N ALA A 14 9.54 15.23 -12.11
CA ALA A 14 10.96 14.89 -12.20
C ALA A 14 11.84 15.88 -11.44
N VAL A 15 11.59 17.19 -11.58
CA VAL A 15 12.31 18.23 -10.84
C VAL A 15 12.04 18.12 -9.34
N CYS A 16 10.77 17.92 -8.93
CA CYS A 16 10.41 17.74 -7.53
C CYS A 16 11.08 16.51 -6.92
N PHE A 17 11.16 15.41 -7.67
CA PHE A 17 11.86 14.20 -7.26
C PHE A 17 13.35 14.47 -7.00
N LEU A 18 14.05 15.15 -7.92
CA LEU A 18 15.46 15.48 -7.75
C LEU A 18 15.70 16.43 -6.56
N LEU A 19 14.83 17.42 -6.37
CA LEU A 19 14.87 18.32 -5.21
C LEU A 19 14.66 17.57 -3.91
N ALA A 20 13.68 16.66 -3.87
CA ALA A 20 13.39 15.85 -2.69
C ALA A 20 14.54 14.90 -2.34
N GLU A 21 15.22 14.30 -3.31
CA GLU A 21 16.44 13.50 -3.09
C GLU A 21 17.54 14.35 -2.47
N PHE A 22 17.81 15.52 -3.08
CA PHE A 22 18.82 16.44 -2.56
C PHE A 22 18.55 16.88 -1.12
N ILE A 23 17.28 17.21 -0.81
CA ILE A 23 16.85 17.61 0.54
C ILE A 23 16.96 16.43 1.52
N ALA A 24 16.55 15.23 1.10
CA ALA A 24 16.62 14.03 1.94
C ALA A 24 18.06 13.74 2.37
N ASP A 25 19.00 13.79 1.42
CA ASP A 25 20.42 13.53 1.70
C ASP A 25 21.07 14.63 2.54
N LYS A 26 20.72 15.91 2.29
CA LYS A 26 21.29 17.05 3.02
C LYS A 26 20.79 17.14 4.47
N ILE A 27 19.48 16.99 4.68
CA ILE A 27 18.84 17.12 6.01
C ILE A 27 18.84 15.77 6.77
N LYS A 28 19.17 14.66 6.08
CA LYS A 28 19.17 13.30 6.63
C LYS A 28 17.79 12.87 7.17
N ILE A 29 16.73 13.31 6.49
CA ILE A 29 15.35 12.90 6.77
C ILE A 29 15.00 11.63 5.97
N ASN A 30 13.93 10.94 6.37
CA ASN A 30 13.41 9.80 5.61
C ASN A 30 12.96 10.25 4.22
N LYS A 31 13.33 9.51 3.16
CA LYS A 31 13.00 9.89 1.79
C LYS A 31 11.49 10.05 1.52
N PRO A 32 10.59 9.16 2.02
CA PRO A 32 9.15 9.35 1.86
C PRO A 32 8.64 10.68 2.43
N LEU A 33 9.19 11.10 3.57
CA LEU A 33 8.85 12.37 4.19
C LEU A 33 9.34 13.54 3.34
N SER A 34 10.55 13.44 2.77
CA SER A 34 11.08 14.45 1.85
C SER A 34 10.19 14.60 0.60
N TYR A 35 9.82 13.48 -0.04
CA TYR A 35 8.93 13.48 -1.19
C TYR A 35 7.59 14.12 -0.87
N LEU A 36 6.96 13.75 0.25
CA LEU A 36 5.68 14.33 0.68
C LEU A 36 5.80 15.83 0.93
N LEU A 37 6.82 16.29 1.67
CA LEU A 37 7.00 17.70 1.99
C LEU A 37 7.29 18.55 0.75
N VAL A 38 8.14 18.06 -0.17
CA VAL A 38 8.40 18.77 -1.43
C VAL A 38 7.14 18.85 -2.28
N GLY A 39 6.38 17.76 -2.39
CA GLY A 39 5.09 17.76 -3.09
C GLY A 39 4.13 18.81 -2.53
N PHE A 40 4.03 18.90 -1.21
CA PHE A 40 3.20 19.89 -0.53
C PHE A 40 3.66 21.33 -0.77
N VAL A 41 4.94 21.63 -0.52
CA VAL A 41 5.48 22.99 -0.67
C VAL A 41 5.34 23.47 -2.10
N VAL A 42 5.62 22.61 -3.08
CA VAL A 42 5.47 22.94 -4.49
C VAL A 42 4.00 23.24 -4.81
N SER A 43 3.07 22.36 -4.41
CA SER A 43 1.63 22.58 -4.66
C SER A 43 1.12 23.89 -4.07
N GLU A 44 1.50 24.21 -2.83
CA GLU A 44 1.12 25.45 -2.14
C GLU A 44 1.70 26.70 -2.84
N LEU A 45 2.97 26.66 -3.27
CA LEU A 45 3.61 27.78 -3.97
C LEU A 45 2.95 28.09 -5.32
N PHE A 46 2.58 27.06 -6.07
CA PHE A 46 1.89 27.22 -7.34
C PHE A 46 0.44 27.69 -7.16
N THR A 47 -0.25 27.22 -6.12
CA THR A 47 -1.61 27.68 -5.77
C THR A 47 -1.64 29.17 -5.44
N ARG A 48 -0.65 29.65 -4.68
CA ARG A 48 -0.50 31.08 -4.35
C ARG A 48 -0.28 31.97 -5.57
N ASN A 49 0.32 31.43 -6.63
CA ASN A 49 0.58 32.16 -7.87
C ASN A 49 -0.60 32.14 -8.86
N GLY A 50 -1.75 31.57 -8.48
CA GLY A 50 -2.97 31.53 -9.30
C GLY A 50 -2.89 30.59 -10.51
N THR A 51 -1.79 29.85 -10.65
CA THR A 51 -1.64 28.78 -11.64
C THR A 51 -2.18 27.49 -11.08
N ASP A 52 -3.44 27.19 -11.39
CA ASP A 52 -4.02 25.87 -11.10
C ASP A 52 -3.29 24.85 -11.97
N ILE A 53 -2.49 23.98 -11.36
CA ILE A 53 -1.55 23.12 -12.10
C ILE A 53 -2.30 21.99 -12.88
N LEU A 54 -3.64 22.01 -12.95
CA LEU A 54 -4.48 20.85 -13.32
C LEU A 54 -4.10 19.57 -12.53
N LEU A 55 -3.40 19.74 -11.40
CA LEU A 55 -2.92 18.70 -10.49
C LEU A 55 -3.87 18.50 -9.30
N ARG A 56 -5.17 18.64 -9.53
CA ARG A 56 -6.20 18.26 -8.55
C ARG A 56 -6.69 16.85 -8.87
N ALA A 57 -7.23 16.20 -7.84
CA ALA A 57 -7.48 14.75 -7.75
C ALA A 57 -8.11 14.10 -9.00
N ASP A 58 -8.91 14.84 -9.76
CA ASP A 58 -9.66 14.38 -10.92
C ASP A 58 -8.77 13.76 -12.03
N ASN A 59 -7.57 14.30 -12.28
CA ASN A 59 -6.65 13.74 -13.29
C ASN A 59 -5.72 12.64 -12.75
N PHE A 60 -5.55 12.55 -11.42
CA PHE A 60 -4.62 11.61 -10.79
C PHE A 60 -5.23 10.27 -10.45
N SER A 61 -6.55 10.20 -10.27
CA SER A 61 -7.24 8.93 -10.00
C SER A 61 -6.90 7.90 -11.08
N THR A 62 -6.94 8.27 -12.36
CA THR A 62 -6.64 7.37 -13.49
C THR A 62 -5.16 7.01 -13.58
N LEU A 63 -4.26 8.00 -13.44
CA LEU A 63 -2.79 7.80 -13.46
C LEU A 63 -2.30 6.91 -12.30
N THR A 64 -2.87 7.10 -11.11
CA THR A 64 -2.50 6.35 -9.91
C THR A 64 -3.09 4.93 -9.98
N PHE A 65 -4.38 4.81 -10.29
CA PHE A 65 -5.11 3.53 -10.24
C PHE A 65 -4.73 2.58 -11.37
N GLN A 66 -4.68 3.06 -12.61
CA GLN A 66 -4.37 2.22 -13.77
C GLN A 66 -2.86 2.19 -14.09
N GLY A 67 -2.13 3.23 -13.71
CA GLY A 67 -0.71 3.36 -14.00
C GLY A 67 0.19 2.84 -12.89
N ILE A 68 0.16 3.45 -11.71
CA ILE A 68 1.16 3.20 -10.67
C ILE A 68 0.85 1.94 -9.85
N LEU A 69 -0.42 1.70 -9.52
CA LEU A 69 -0.83 0.63 -8.62
C LEU A 69 -0.44 -0.78 -9.10
N PRO A 70 -0.67 -1.21 -10.37
CA PRO A 70 -0.25 -2.54 -10.83
C PRO A 70 1.26 -2.74 -10.75
N LEU A 71 2.03 -1.67 -10.96
CA LEU A 71 3.48 -1.69 -10.96
C LEU A 71 4.04 -1.94 -9.56
N ILE A 72 3.51 -1.26 -8.53
CA ILE A 72 3.95 -1.48 -7.15
C ILE A 72 3.52 -2.86 -6.66
N LEU A 73 2.25 -3.25 -6.90
CA LEU A 73 1.77 -4.57 -6.50
C LEU A 73 2.61 -5.69 -7.11
N PHE A 74 2.96 -5.58 -8.39
CA PHE A 74 3.80 -6.57 -9.04
C PHE A 74 5.21 -6.60 -8.45
N GLU A 75 5.81 -5.44 -8.24
CA GLU A 75 7.13 -5.32 -7.60
C GLU A 75 7.16 -5.98 -6.22
N MET A 76 6.15 -5.73 -5.38
CA MET A 76 6.03 -6.32 -4.04
C MET A 76 6.12 -7.85 -4.10
N THR A 77 5.46 -8.47 -5.08
CA THR A 77 5.52 -9.93 -5.22
C THR A 77 6.92 -10.43 -5.54
N LEU A 78 7.72 -9.68 -6.32
CA LEU A 78 9.09 -10.06 -6.70
C LEU A 78 10.10 -9.82 -5.56
N SER A 79 9.84 -8.82 -4.72
CA SER A 79 10.76 -8.41 -3.66
C SER A 79 10.75 -9.35 -2.46
N MET A 80 9.65 -10.10 -2.24
CA MET A 80 9.48 -11.08 -1.16
C MET A 80 10.72 -11.97 -0.90
N VAL A 81 11.09 -12.13 0.36
CA VAL A 81 12.24 -12.95 0.77
C VAL A 81 11.98 -14.45 0.67
N LYS A 82 13.05 -15.21 0.38
CA LYS A 82 13.05 -16.67 0.40
C LYS A 82 13.16 -17.12 1.85
N ALA A 83 12.04 -17.44 2.49
CA ALA A 83 12.02 -18.11 3.79
C ALA A 83 11.81 -19.63 3.62
N HIS A 84 12.18 -20.41 4.63
CA HIS A 84 11.86 -21.83 4.68
C HIS A 84 10.34 -22.02 4.71
N ARG A 85 9.79 -23.00 3.97
CA ARG A 85 8.33 -23.13 3.74
C ARG A 85 7.51 -23.18 5.03
N VAL A 86 8.03 -23.84 6.06
CA VAL A 86 7.36 -23.98 7.37
C VAL A 86 7.35 -22.68 8.15
N GLU A 87 8.45 -21.91 8.13
CA GLU A 87 8.52 -20.61 8.79
C GLU A 87 7.65 -19.58 8.08
N LEU A 88 7.62 -19.63 6.74
CA LEU A 88 6.74 -18.78 5.93
C LEU A 88 5.26 -19.05 6.26
N ALA A 89 4.85 -20.31 6.38
CA ALA A 89 3.47 -20.66 6.72
C ALA A 89 3.07 -20.18 8.12
N LYS A 90 3.97 -20.30 9.10
CA LYS A 90 3.75 -19.78 10.47
C LYS A 90 3.65 -18.26 10.49
N CYS A 91 4.58 -17.56 9.81
CA CYS A 91 4.53 -16.10 9.69
C CYS A 91 3.25 -15.67 8.99
N ALA A 92 2.88 -16.34 7.90
CA ALA A 92 1.67 -16.03 7.16
C ALA A 92 0.39 -16.20 7.99
N GLY A 93 0.28 -17.30 8.74
CA GLY A 93 -0.86 -17.52 9.64
C GLY A 93 -0.99 -16.44 10.70
N LEU A 94 0.13 -15.99 11.27
CA LEU A 94 0.14 -14.86 12.20
C LEU A 94 -0.29 -13.56 11.51
N SER A 95 0.23 -13.25 10.33
CA SER A 95 -0.11 -12.01 9.61
C SER A 95 -1.59 -11.95 9.22
N VAL A 96 -2.16 -13.06 8.76
CA VAL A 96 -3.60 -13.16 8.47
C VAL A 96 -4.42 -12.94 9.74
N TYR A 97 -4.00 -13.52 10.87
CA TYR A 97 -4.66 -13.31 12.15
C TYR A 97 -4.60 -11.85 12.60
N LEU A 98 -3.42 -11.22 12.52
CA LEU A 98 -3.23 -9.81 12.89
C LEU A 98 -4.14 -8.90 12.05
N PHE A 99 -4.22 -9.14 10.73
CA PHE A 99 -5.11 -8.41 9.84
C PHE A 99 -6.60 -8.62 10.21
N ALA A 100 -7.00 -9.88 10.44
CA ALA A 100 -8.37 -10.26 10.78
C ALA A 100 -8.84 -9.67 12.13
N VAL A 101 -7.93 -9.39 13.06
CA VAL A 101 -8.25 -8.68 14.32
C VAL A 101 -8.18 -7.17 14.13
N PHE A 102 -7.15 -6.66 13.45
CA PHE A 102 -6.92 -5.23 13.25
C PHE A 102 -8.09 -4.55 12.54
N VAL A 103 -8.53 -5.09 11.40
CA VAL A 103 -9.52 -4.43 10.55
C VAL A 103 -10.86 -4.24 11.26
N PRO A 104 -11.51 -5.27 11.86
CA PRO A 104 -12.78 -5.09 12.54
C PRO A 104 -12.66 -4.16 13.76
N VAL A 105 -11.62 -4.35 14.57
CA VAL A 105 -11.43 -3.54 15.80
C VAL A 105 -11.25 -2.07 15.44
N ALA A 106 -10.36 -1.75 14.51
CA ALA A 106 -10.12 -0.37 14.11
C ALA A 106 -11.36 0.23 13.41
N SER A 107 -12.10 -0.55 12.62
CA SER A 107 -13.32 -0.07 11.94
C SER A 107 -14.42 0.28 12.94
N VAL A 108 -14.61 -0.55 13.97
CA VAL A 108 -15.56 -0.31 15.05
C VAL A 108 -15.19 0.96 15.82
N ILE A 109 -13.90 1.14 16.14
CA ILE A 109 -13.41 2.35 16.82
C ILE A 109 -13.71 3.61 15.99
N VAL A 110 -13.37 3.59 14.69
CA VAL A 110 -13.63 4.72 13.79
C VAL A 110 -15.12 5.01 13.68
N TYR A 111 -15.95 3.97 13.48
CA TYR A 111 -17.40 4.12 13.35
C TYR A 111 -18.01 4.81 14.58
N PHE A 112 -17.75 4.29 15.79
CA PHE A 112 -18.31 4.87 17.01
C PHE A 112 -17.80 6.26 17.34
N LEU A 113 -16.53 6.57 17.02
CA LEU A 113 -15.95 7.90 17.27
C LEU A 113 -16.37 8.94 16.23
N MET A 114 -16.75 8.52 15.01
CA MET A 114 -17.13 9.44 13.93
C MET A 114 -18.64 9.66 13.76
N ASP A 115 -19.49 8.78 14.30
CA ASP A 115 -20.96 8.83 14.16
C ASP A 115 -21.56 10.18 14.61
N ARG A 116 -20.92 10.88 15.55
CA ARG A 116 -21.18 12.28 15.91
C ARG A 116 -19.81 12.97 16.05
N PRO A 117 -19.38 13.95 15.21
CA PRO A 117 -20.16 14.96 14.48
C PRO A 117 -20.11 14.89 12.94
N PHE A 118 -19.48 13.89 12.33
CA PHE A 118 -19.18 13.88 10.88
C PHE A 118 -20.12 13.03 10.01
N TYR A 119 -21.08 12.31 10.62
CA TYR A 119 -22.00 11.39 9.94
C TYR A 119 -21.27 10.44 8.98
N PHE A 120 -20.37 9.63 9.53
CA PHE A 120 -19.50 8.76 8.75
C PHE A 120 -20.09 7.35 8.64
N PRO A 121 -20.47 6.88 7.43
CA PRO A 121 -21.12 5.59 7.29
C PRO A 121 -20.16 4.43 7.62
N PRO A 122 -20.68 3.27 8.08
CA PRO A 122 -19.85 2.11 8.44
C PRO A 122 -18.90 1.68 7.32
N MET A 123 -19.35 1.75 6.06
CA MET A 123 -18.57 1.40 4.89
C MET A 123 -17.41 2.37 4.66
N ALA A 124 -17.57 3.66 4.98
CA ALA A 124 -16.48 4.62 4.91
C ALA A 124 -15.43 4.37 6.02
N ALA A 125 -15.87 3.94 7.21
CA ALA A 125 -14.97 3.49 8.28
C ALA A 125 -14.16 2.28 7.84
N LEU A 126 -14.84 1.25 7.33
CA LEU A 126 -14.19 0.04 6.83
C LEU A 126 -13.23 0.34 5.66
N LEU A 127 -13.63 1.22 4.74
CA LEU A 127 -12.80 1.65 3.62
C LEU A 127 -11.54 2.37 4.10
N SER A 128 -11.69 3.30 5.04
CA SER A 128 -10.56 4.04 5.61
C SER A 128 -9.57 3.10 6.32
N ILE A 129 -10.09 2.10 7.03
CA ILE A 129 -9.28 1.06 7.67
C ILE A 129 -8.63 0.13 6.64
N ALA A 130 -9.33 -0.25 5.57
CA ALA A 130 -8.76 -1.06 4.50
C ALA A 130 -7.55 -0.38 3.86
N VAL A 131 -7.62 0.94 3.66
CA VAL A 131 -6.49 1.73 3.18
C VAL A 131 -5.32 1.69 4.17
N ILE A 132 -5.54 1.96 5.45
CA ILE A 132 -4.44 1.98 6.44
C ILE A 132 -3.98 0.58 6.90
N ALA A 133 -4.66 -0.48 6.47
CA ALA A 133 -4.21 -1.85 6.65
C ALA A 133 -3.04 -2.19 5.71
N ALA A 134 -2.91 -1.49 4.59
CA ALA A 134 -1.73 -1.56 3.74
C ALA A 134 -0.55 -0.87 4.45
N VAL A 135 0.58 -1.57 4.54
CA VAL A 135 1.74 -1.16 5.33
C VAL A 135 3.03 -1.44 4.60
N GLU A 136 4.10 -0.74 4.96
CA GLU A 136 5.46 -0.99 4.50
C GLU A 136 6.37 -1.36 5.69
N PRO A 137 7.39 -2.21 5.47
CA PRO A 137 8.33 -2.54 6.51
C PRO A 137 9.14 -1.29 6.84
N ALA A 138 9.40 -1.03 8.12
CA ALA A 138 10.21 0.11 8.54
C ALA A 138 11.62 0.09 7.93
N CYS A 139 12.12 -1.06 7.48
CA CYS A 139 13.38 -1.23 6.73
C CYS A 139 13.19 -1.26 5.19
N SER A 140 12.13 -0.63 4.69
CA SER A 140 11.86 -0.49 3.26
C SER A 140 12.98 0.25 2.53
N ARG A 141 12.97 0.18 1.21
CA ARG A 141 14.00 0.77 0.34
C ARG A 141 14.08 2.29 0.41
N LEU A 142 12.95 2.93 0.68
CA LEU A 142 12.89 4.39 0.88
C LEU A 142 13.23 4.80 2.31
N SER A 143 13.09 3.87 3.25
CA SER A 143 13.35 4.15 4.65
C SER A 143 14.84 4.27 4.95
N PHE A 144 15.22 5.34 5.64
CA PHE A 144 16.60 5.57 6.07
C PHE A 144 16.97 4.74 7.31
N THR A 145 16.07 3.90 7.82
CA THR A 145 16.32 3.14 9.05
C THR A 145 17.47 2.13 8.83
N ARG A 146 18.66 2.47 9.34
CA ARG A 146 19.82 1.55 9.43
C ARG A 146 19.65 0.54 10.57
N VAL A 147 18.44 0.02 10.76
CA VAL A 147 18.17 -0.94 11.83
C VAL A 147 18.69 -2.29 11.38
N LYS A 148 19.72 -2.78 12.07
CA LYS A 148 20.17 -4.17 11.94
C LYS A 148 19.18 -5.05 12.70
N LEU A 149 18.17 -5.55 12.02
CA LEU A 149 17.27 -6.59 12.53
C LEU A 149 17.94 -7.97 12.37
N SER A 150 17.65 -8.90 13.28
CA SER A 150 18.00 -10.30 13.07
C SER A 150 17.20 -10.85 11.87
N ASN A 151 17.80 -11.79 11.13
CA ASN A 151 17.16 -12.43 9.97
C ASN A 151 15.73 -12.95 10.24
N PRO A 152 15.41 -13.61 11.38
CA PRO A 152 14.04 -14.08 11.63
C PRO A 152 13.04 -12.93 11.79
N ILE A 153 13.40 -11.84 12.49
CA ILE A 153 12.51 -10.68 12.69
C ILE A 153 12.27 -9.98 11.35
N ARG A 154 13.34 -9.75 10.57
CA ARG A 154 13.22 -9.13 9.25
C ARG A 154 12.32 -9.93 8.32
N SER A 155 12.53 -11.25 8.24
CA SER A 155 11.71 -12.12 7.40
C SER A 155 10.24 -12.11 7.82
N GLN A 156 9.96 -12.02 9.12
CA GLN A 156 8.60 -11.96 9.61
C GLN A 156 7.91 -10.65 9.22
N ILE A 157 8.57 -9.50 9.45
CA ILE A 157 8.02 -8.19 9.07
C ILE A 157 7.72 -8.17 7.57
N GLU A 158 8.67 -8.60 6.74
CA GLU A 158 8.49 -8.60 5.28
C GLU A 158 7.33 -9.53 4.82
N VAL A 159 7.14 -10.69 5.46
CA VAL A 159 5.99 -11.57 5.17
C VAL A 159 4.68 -10.92 5.63
N GLU A 160 4.67 -10.29 6.80
CA GLU A 160 3.51 -9.59 7.34
C GLU A 160 3.08 -8.44 6.45
N THR A 161 4.02 -7.61 6.02
CA THR A 161 3.78 -6.51 5.08
C THR A 161 3.08 -7.02 3.83
N VAL A 162 3.65 -8.02 3.15
CA VAL A 162 3.12 -8.44 1.85
C VAL A 162 1.73 -9.07 1.96
N ILE A 163 1.46 -9.81 3.04
CA ILE A 163 0.13 -10.38 3.28
C ILE A 163 -0.87 -9.28 3.62
N SER A 164 -0.49 -8.33 4.49
CA SER A 164 -1.35 -7.19 4.84
C SER A 164 -1.66 -6.34 3.61
N ASP A 165 -0.68 -6.06 2.76
CA ASP A 165 -0.87 -5.32 1.49
C ASP A 165 -1.82 -6.04 0.54
N ALA A 166 -1.64 -7.35 0.37
CA ALA A 166 -2.53 -8.15 -0.46
C ALA A 166 -3.97 -8.15 0.07
N LEU A 167 -4.16 -8.39 1.38
CA LEU A 167 -5.46 -8.42 2.02
C LEU A 167 -6.12 -7.03 2.05
N ALA A 168 -5.34 -5.97 2.29
CA ALA A 168 -5.80 -4.59 2.28
C ALA A 168 -6.33 -4.20 0.90
N ALA A 169 -5.60 -4.54 -0.15
CA ALA A 169 -5.99 -4.19 -1.51
C ALA A 169 -7.21 -5.00 -2.00
N VAL A 170 -7.34 -6.28 -1.58
CA VAL A 170 -8.56 -7.09 -1.79
C VAL A 170 -9.76 -6.46 -1.07
N LEU A 171 -9.60 -6.16 0.22
CA LEU A 171 -10.65 -5.59 1.05
C LEU A 171 -11.09 -4.22 0.51
N PHE A 172 -10.13 -3.36 0.15
CA PHE A 172 -10.39 -2.07 -0.49
C PHE A 172 -11.21 -2.23 -1.77
N SER A 173 -10.77 -3.11 -2.68
CA SER A 173 -11.47 -3.37 -3.94
C SER A 173 -12.91 -3.83 -3.71
N PHE A 174 -13.12 -4.70 -2.71
CA PHE A 174 -14.45 -5.20 -2.36
C PHE A 174 -15.36 -4.10 -1.80
N VAL A 175 -14.86 -3.33 -0.83
CA VAL A 175 -15.63 -2.24 -0.22
C VAL A 175 -15.94 -1.15 -1.23
N LEU A 176 -14.98 -0.82 -2.11
CA LEU A 176 -15.18 0.16 -3.17
C LEU A 176 -16.23 -0.32 -4.19
N LEU A 177 -16.18 -1.58 -4.61
CA LEU A 177 -17.22 -2.15 -5.49
C LEU A 177 -18.59 -2.08 -4.82
N TYR A 178 -18.68 -2.45 -3.54
CA TYR A 178 -19.93 -2.41 -2.79
C TYR A 178 -20.53 -0.99 -2.77
N VAL A 179 -19.72 -0.01 -2.40
CA VAL A 179 -20.13 1.40 -2.32
C VAL A 179 -20.55 1.96 -3.69
N THR A 180 -19.83 1.63 -4.76
CA THR A 180 -20.09 2.16 -6.11
C THR A 180 -21.24 1.45 -6.81
N SER A 181 -21.52 0.20 -6.46
CA SER A 181 -22.60 -0.59 -7.06
C SER A 181 -24.02 -0.18 -6.65
N GLY A 182 -24.18 0.61 -5.58
CA GLY A 182 -25.48 1.09 -5.12
C GLY A 182 -26.46 -0.02 -4.71
N LEU A 183 -25.98 -1.24 -4.43
CA LEU A 183 -26.84 -2.38 -4.12
C LEU A 183 -27.51 -2.21 -2.74
N ASP A 184 -28.84 -2.23 -2.71
CA ASP A 184 -29.65 -2.14 -1.48
C ASP A 184 -29.53 -3.39 -0.61
N THR A 185 -29.29 -3.21 0.70
CA THR A 185 -29.03 -4.25 1.74
C THR A 185 -30.02 -5.42 1.76
N ASN A 186 -31.19 -5.29 1.15
CA ASN A 186 -32.28 -6.26 1.21
C ASN A 186 -32.26 -7.33 0.10
N GLU A 187 -31.53 -7.14 -1.01
CA GLU A 187 -31.40 -8.16 -2.08
C GLU A 187 -30.13 -9.05 -1.92
N LEU A 188 -29.43 -8.91 -0.78
CA LEU A 188 -27.96 -9.03 -0.77
C LEU A 188 -27.33 -10.25 -0.08
N GLY A 189 -28.07 -11.29 0.28
CA GLY A 189 -27.45 -12.49 0.88
C GLY A 189 -26.58 -13.28 -0.10
N GLY A 190 -27.18 -13.81 -1.17
CA GLY A 190 -26.52 -14.70 -2.12
C GLY A 190 -25.66 -13.98 -3.17
N ASN A 191 -26.14 -12.83 -3.66
CA ASN A 191 -25.49 -12.09 -4.75
C ASN A 191 -24.19 -11.42 -4.31
N LEU A 192 -24.07 -10.94 -3.06
CA LEU A 192 -22.81 -10.37 -2.54
C LEU A 192 -21.73 -11.42 -2.38
N ILE A 193 -22.07 -12.59 -1.80
CA ILE A 193 -21.11 -13.67 -1.61
C ILE A 193 -20.62 -14.15 -2.97
N PHE A 194 -21.51 -14.32 -3.95
CA PHE A 194 -21.14 -14.68 -5.31
C PHE A 194 -20.31 -13.59 -6.01
N ALA A 195 -20.67 -12.31 -5.85
CA ALA A 195 -19.89 -11.19 -6.39
C ALA A 195 -18.48 -11.12 -5.78
N PHE A 196 -18.36 -11.29 -4.46
CA PHE A 196 -17.08 -11.36 -3.77
C PHE A 196 -16.25 -12.57 -4.25
N LEU A 197 -16.86 -13.75 -4.30
CA LEU A 197 -16.22 -14.96 -4.80
C LEU A 197 -15.73 -14.75 -6.24
N LYS A 198 -16.55 -14.19 -7.12
CA LYS A 198 -16.17 -13.87 -8.50
C LYS A 198 -15.01 -12.88 -8.54
N LEU A 199 -15.05 -11.82 -7.72
CA LEU A 199 -14.03 -10.78 -7.68
C LEU A 199 -12.67 -11.33 -7.24
N VAL A 200 -12.66 -12.18 -6.21
CA VAL A 200 -11.42 -12.78 -5.66
C VAL A 200 -10.95 -13.96 -6.50
N PHE A 201 -11.79 -14.98 -6.71
CA PHE A 201 -11.40 -16.19 -7.42
C PHE A 201 -11.20 -15.94 -8.92
N GLY A 202 -11.99 -15.05 -9.54
CA GLY A 202 -11.79 -14.66 -10.93
C GLY A 202 -10.42 -14.00 -11.14
N GLY A 203 -10.05 -13.08 -10.26
CA GLY A 203 -8.73 -12.44 -10.29
C GLY A 203 -7.61 -13.45 -10.01
N LEU A 204 -7.77 -14.30 -9.00
CA LEU A 204 -6.77 -15.31 -8.63
C LEU A 204 -6.53 -16.32 -9.74
N LEU A 205 -7.59 -16.86 -10.37
CA LEU A 205 -7.48 -17.83 -11.45
C LEU A 205 -6.83 -17.21 -12.70
N LEU A 206 -7.30 -16.04 -13.13
CA LEU A 206 -6.72 -15.35 -14.29
C LEU A 206 -5.26 -14.98 -14.04
N GLY A 207 -4.97 -14.38 -12.89
CA GLY A 207 -3.61 -14.01 -12.49
C GLY A 207 -2.69 -15.23 -12.45
N ALA A 208 -3.11 -16.33 -11.81
CA ALA A 208 -2.32 -17.55 -11.76
C ALA A 208 -2.08 -18.17 -13.16
N ALA A 209 -3.08 -18.14 -14.03
CA ALA A 209 -2.97 -18.63 -15.40
C ALA A 209 -1.95 -17.80 -16.22
N LEU A 210 -2.04 -16.47 -16.17
CA LEU A 210 -1.11 -15.57 -16.86
C LEU A 210 0.31 -15.63 -16.27
N GLY A 211 0.41 -15.70 -14.94
CA GLY A 211 1.63 -15.96 -14.18
C GLY A 211 2.32 -17.26 -14.60
N TYR A 212 1.55 -18.31 -14.84
CA TYR A 212 2.09 -19.58 -15.33
C TYR A 212 2.50 -19.50 -16.81
N LEU A 213 1.65 -18.91 -17.67
CA LEU A 213 1.89 -18.79 -19.10
C LEU A 213 3.18 -18.02 -19.42
N SER A 214 3.44 -16.94 -18.69
CA SER A 214 4.69 -16.16 -18.84
C SER A 214 5.96 -16.95 -18.57
N THR A 215 5.92 -18.06 -17.80
CA THR A 215 7.08 -18.93 -17.60
C THR A 215 7.50 -19.70 -18.85
N PHE A 216 6.60 -19.81 -19.84
CA PHE A 216 6.92 -20.34 -21.16
C PHE A 216 7.45 -19.23 -22.07
N VAL A 217 6.76 -18.08 -22.08
CA VAL A 217 7.12 -16.93 -22.93
C VAL A 217 8.52 -16.41 -22.60
N ILE A 218 8.89 -16.38 -21.32
CA ILE A 218 10.21 -15.92 -20.88
C ILE A 218 11.37 -16.74 -21.45
N LYS A 219 11.14 -17.99 -21.88
CA LYS A 219 12.17 -18.83 -22.51
C LYS A 219 12.58 -18.31 -23.89
N ILE A 220 11.72 -17.52 -24.53
CA ILE A 220 11.97 -16.89 -25.84
C ILE A 220 12.72 -15.56 -25.65
N CYS A 221 12.60 -14.94 -24.48
CA CYS A 221 13.27 -13.69 -24.12
C CYS A 221 14.77 -13.92 -23.84
N ARG A 222 15.64 -13.14 -24.51
CA ARG A 222 17.10 -13.28 -24.44
C ARG A 222 17.83 -12.10 -23.79
N SER A 223 17.14 -11.00 -23.52
CA SER A 223 17.74 -9.75 -23.04
C SER A 223 16.92 -9.10 -21.92
N VAL A 224 17.57 -8.25 -21.12
CA VAL A 224 16.88 -7.50 -20.03
C VAL A 224 15.67 -6.71 -20.53
N PRO A 225 15.74 -5.96 -21.65
CA PRO A 225 14.57 -5.27 -22.19
C PRO A 225 13.40 -6.22 -22.49
N SER A 226 13.68 -7.39 -23.08
CA SER A 226 12.62 -8.37 -23.38
C SER A 226 11.96 -8.94 -22.12
N TYR A 227 12.73 -9.15 -21.05
CA TYR A 227 12.17 -9.55 -19.76
C TYR A 227 11.29 -8.48 -19.13
N LEU A 228 11.71 -7.21 -19.24
CA LEU A 228 10.93 -6.07 -18.75
C LEU A 228 9.62 -5.93 -19.51
N VAL A 229 9.62 -5.97 -20.84
CA VAL A 229 8.39 -5.91 -21.64
C VAL A 229 7.44 -7.04 -21.25
N LEU A 230 7.93 -8.28 -21.14
CA LEU A 230 7.09 -9.41 -20.70
C LEU A 230 6.45 -9.18 -19.32
N THR A 231 7.25 -8.70 -18.36
CA THR A 231 6.78 -8.52 -16.98
C THR A 231 5.87 -7.30 -16.83
N PHE A 232 6.09 -6.23 -17.58
CA PHE A 232 5.17 -5.10 -17.67
C PHE A 232 3.83 -5.53 -18.28
N THR A 233 3.87 -6.25 -19.41
CA THR A 233 2.66 -6.80 -20.04
C THR A 233 1.93 -7.74 -19.09
N LEU A 234 2.65 -8.50 -18.26
CA LEU A 234 2.02 -9.37 -17.28
C LEU A 234 1.36 -8.59 -16.13
N ALA A 235 2.03 -7.57 -15.58
CA ALA A 235 1.47 -6.72 -14.54
C ALA A 235 0.22 -5.98 -15.05
N TYR A 236 0.35 -5.16 -16.09
CA TYR A 236 -0.78 -4.38 -16.62
C TYR A 236 -1.83 -5.24 -17.32
N GLY A 237 -1.42 -6.28 -18.04
CA GLY A 237 -2.33 -7.17 -18.75
C GLY A 237 -3.18 -8.02 -17.80
N SER A 238 -2.62 -8.52 -16.70
CA SER A 238 -3.43 -9.25 -15.70
C SER A 238 -4.42 -8.33 -14.99
N TYR A 239 -4.01 -7.10 -14.67
CA TYR A 239 -4.89 -6.07 -14.13
C TYR A 239 -6.06 -5.77 -15.08
N PHE A 240 -5.74 -5.37 -16.30
CA PHE A 240 -6.73 -4.93 -17.29
C PHE A 240 -7.70 -6.06 -17.68
N LEU A 241 -7.20 -7.28 -17.90
CA LEU A 241 -8.07 -8.41 -18.27
C LEU A 241 -9.01 -8.81 -17.14
N ALA A 242 -8.57 -8.70 -15.88
CA ALA A 242 -9.45 -8.99 -14.75
C ALA A 242 -10.59 -7.96 -14.66
N GLU A 243 -10.27 -6.66 -14.72
CA GLU A 243 -11.29 -5.61 -14.57
C GLU A 243 -12.20 -5.50 -15.81
N ALA A 244 -11.60 -5.36 -16.99
CA ALA A 244 -12.34 -5.05 -18.20
C ALA A 244 -13.10 -6.24 -18.80
N VAL A 245 -12.56 -7.47 -18.65
CA VAL A 245 -13.14 -8.66 -19.31
C VAL A 245 -13.92 -9.53 -18.33
N LEU A 246 -13.37 -9.80 -17.15
CA LEU A 246 -13.99 -10.70 -16.18
C LEU A 246 -14.89 -9.99 -15.16
N GLY A 247 -14.73 -8.67 -14.98
CA GLY A 247 -15.32 -7.96 -13.84
C GLY A 247 -14.82 -8.50 -12.50
N ALA A 248 -13.56 -8.93 -12.47
CA ALA A 248 -12.86 -9.41 -11.28
C ALA A 248 -11.82 -8.37 -10.82
N SER A 249 -11.21 -8.56 -9.64
CA SER A 249 -10.24 -7.58 -9.12
C SER A 249 -8.91 -7.64 -9.88
N GLY A 250 -8.56 -6.53 -10.53
CA GLY A 250 -7.25 -6.33 -11.16
C GLY A 250 -6.10 -6.46 -10.18
N VAL A 251 -6.26 -5.89 -8.98
CA VAL A 251 -5.30 -6.01 -7.87
C VAL A 251 -4.99 -7.47 -7.55
N VAL A 252 -6.03 -8.30 -7.36
CA VAL A 252 -5.84 -9.73 -7.03
C VAL A 252 -5.17 -10.47 -8.17
N ALA A 253 -5.53 -10.16 -9.42
CA ALA A 253 -4.92 -10.76 -10.59
C ALA A 253 -3.42 -10.45 -10.70
N VAL A 254 -3.01 -9.20 -10.48
CA VAL A 254 -1.60 -8.80 -10.50
C VAL A 254 -0.80 -9.54 -9.43
N LEU A 255 -1.32 -9.59 -8.19
CA LEU A 255 -0.67 -10.28 -7.08
C LEU A 255 -0.52 -11.77 -7.34
N ALA A 256 -1.58 -12.43 -7.83
CA ALA A 256 -1.55 -13.84 -8.19
C ALA A 256 -0.57 -14.11 -9.34
N ALA A 257 -0.56 -13.26 -10.38
CA ALA A 257 0.34 -13.39 -11.52
C ALA A 257 1.81 -13.23 -11.11
N GLY A 258 2.13 -12.20 -10.33
CA GLY A 258 3.48 -11.95 -9.82
C GLY A 258 3.98 -13.03 -8.87
N LEU A 259 3.12 -13.54 -7.99
CA LEU A 259 3.49 -14.61 -7.06
C LEU A 259 3.77 -15.94 -7.80
N VAL A 260 2.92 -16.33 -8.76
CA VAL A 260 3.17 -17.53 -9.58
C VAL A 260 4.44 -17.37 -10.41
N PHE A 261 4.62 -16.20 -11.04
CA PHE A 261 5.82 -15.88 -11.82
C PHE A 261 7.07 -16.01 -10.95
N ARG A 262 7.10 -15.38 -9.77
CA ARG A 262 8.20 -15.49 -8.81
C ARG A 262 8.46 -16.93 -8.42
N VAL A 263 7.46 -17.69 -7.98
CA VAL A 263 7.66 -19.06 -7.48
C VAL A 263 8.31 -19.95 -8.54
N LYS A 264 7.93 -19.78 -9.81
CA LYS A 264 8.48 -20.57 -10.92
C LYS A 264 9.86 -20.08 -11.38
N LEU A 265 10.13 -18.78 -11.35
CA LEU A 265 11.38 -18.19 -11.88
C LEU A 265 12.42 -17.83 -10.83
N ALA A 266 12.14 -17.90 -9.53
CA ALA A 266 13.04 -17.46 -8.46
C ALA A 266 14.42 -18.16 -8.43
N LYS A 267 14.60 -19.27 -9.16
CA LYS A 267 15.88 -19.99 -9.32
C LYS A 267 16.57 -19.70 -10.65
N ALA A 268 15.89 -19.09 -11.61
CA ALA A 268 16.47 -18.78 -12.92
C ALA A 268 17.48 -17.63 -12.83
N PRO A 269 18.55 -17.62 -13.65
CA PRO A 269 19.55 -16.56 -13.64
C PRO A 269 18.95 -15.20 -14.06
N SER A 270 17.97 -15.20 -14.98
CA SER A 270 17.27 -14.01 -15.45
C SER A 270 16.50 -13.29 -14.33
N PHE A 271 16.07 -14.01 -13.29
CA PHE A 271 15.27 -13.45 -12.20
C PHE A 271 16.00 -12.37 -11.41
N LYS A 272 17.33 -12.47 -11.25
CA LYS A 272 18.12 -11.44 -10.54
C LYS A 272 18.05 -10.10 -11.26
N SER A 273 18.22 -10.10 -12.58
CA SER A 273 18.16 -8.88 -13.40
C SER A 273 16.75 -8.29 -13.43
N ILE A 274 15.72 -9.14 -13.52
CA ILE A 274 14.31 -8.72 -13.45
C ILE A 274 14.04 -8.07 -12.10
N LYS A 275 14.38 -8.76 -11.00
CA LYS A 275 14.19 -8.25 -9.64
C LYS A 275 14.89 -6.91 -9.43
N ASN A 276 16.12 -6.75 -9.90
CA ASN A 276 16.86 -5.49 -9.74
C ASN A 276 16.21 -4.34 -10.52
N SER A 277 15.76 -4.62 -11.76
CA SER A 277 15.09 -3.61 -12.59
C SER A 277 13.76 -3.18 -11.97
N TRP A 278 12.95 -4.15 -11.52
CA TRP A 278 11.68 -3.89 -10.84
C TRP A 278 11.88 -3.17 -9.50
N HIS A 279 12.94 -3.47 -8.75
CA HIS A 279 13.28 -2.72 -7.54
C HIS A 279 13.54 -1.24 -7.84
N THR A 280 14.22 -0.91 -8.93
CA THR A 280 14.42 0.49 -9.36
C THR A 280 13.10 1.13 -9.80
N ILE A 281 12.28 0.39 -10.55
CA ILE A 281 10.97 0.86 -11.01
C ILE A 281 10.03 1.15 -9.83
N GLY A 282 9.96 0.23 -8.86
CA GLY A 282 9.18 0.41 -7.62
C GLY A 282 9.65 1.60 -6.79
N TYR A 283 10.97 1.81 -6.70
CA TYR A 283 11.52 2.98 -6.02
C TYR A 283 10.98 4.31 -6.59
N PHE A 284 10.94 4.44 -7.92
CA PHE A 284 10.38 5.63 -8.56
C PHE A 284 8.88 5.75 -8.36
N ALA A 285 8.15 4.63 -8.46
CA ALA A 285 6.71 4.61 -8.23
C ALA A 285 6.33 5.03 -6.80
N ASP A 286 7.03 4.49 -5.79
CA ASP A 286 6.83 4.87 -4.39
C ASP A 286 7.11 6.38 -4.19
N ALA A 287 8.22 6.87 -4.74
CA ALA A 287 8.59 8.29 -4.65
C ALA A 287 7.55 9.21 -5.31
N TRP A 288 7.05 8.82 -6.49
CA TRP A 288 5.99 9.54 -7.17
C TRP A 288 4.70 9.55 -6.37
N LEU A 289 4.29 8.44 -5.75
CA LEU A 289 3.10 8.43 -4.90
C LEU A 289 3.21 9.36 -3.70
N PHE A 290 4.36 9.37 -3.01
CA PHE A 290 4.55 10.30 -1.90
C PHE A 290 4.55 11.76 -2.36
N LEU A 291 5.15 12.07 -3.51
CA LEU A 291 5.07 13.40 -4.13
C LEU A 291 3.62 13.78 -4.45
N LEU A 292 2.88 12.88 -5.10
CA LEU A 292 1.48 13.10 -5.47
C LEU A 292 0.60 13.31 -4.25
N LEU A 293 0.77 12.49 -3.21
CA LEU A 293 0.07 12.67 -1.95
C LEU A 293 0.32 14.06 -1.37
N GLY A 294 1.60 14.47 -1.32
CA GLY A 294 1.98 15.80 -0.88
C GLY A 294 1.32 16.90 -1.71
N MET A 295 1.20 16.72 -3.03
CA MET A 295 0.58 17.71 -3.92
C MET A 295 -0.94 17.81 -3.74
N THR A 296 -1.62 16.69 -3.43
CA THR A 296 -3.07 16.69 -3.18
C THR A 296 -3.48 17.25 -1.83
N PHE A 297 -2.51 17.42 -0.93
CA PHE A 297 -2.76 17.83 0.44
C PHE A 297 -2.92 19.37 0.52
N THR A 298 -3.94 19.83 1.27
CA THR A 298 -4.22 21.25 1.52
C THR A 298 -4.25 21.56 3.01
N ILE A 299 -3.92 22.81 3.38
CA ILE A 299 -3.93 23.27 4.78
C ILE A 299 -5.35 23.16 5.40
N GLU A 300 -6.38 23.33 4.59
CA GLU A 300 -7.80 23.24 4.97
C GLU A 300 -8.15 21.87 5.57
N MET A 301 -7.53 20.79 5.08
CA MET A 301 -7.73 19.45 5.63
C MET A 301 -7.35 19.38 7.11
N PHE A 302 -6.32 20.09 7.56
CA PHE A 302 -5.96 20.15 8.98
C PHE A 302 -6.94 21.00 9.77
N THR A 303 -7.33 22.16 9.28
CA THR A 303 -8.21 23.05 10.03
C THR A 303 -9.61 22.46 10.18
N GLU A 304 -10.13 21.80 9.13
CA GLU A 304 -11.48 21.26 9.12
C GLU A 304 -11.58 19.84 9.69
N ARG A 305 -10.56 18.99 9.50
CA ARG A 305 -10.64 17.55 9.74
C ARG A 305 -9.55 17.01 10.68
N TYR A 306 -8.86 17.86 11.46
CA TYR A 306 -7.87 17.38 12.45
C TYR A 306 -8.41 16.30 13.39
N LEU A 307 -9.68 16.43 13.83
CA LEU A 307 -10.28 15.48 14.76
C LEU A 307 -10.42 14.09 14.10
N ALA A 308 -10.83 14.05 12.83
CA ALA A 308 -10.92 12.80 12.08
C ALA A 308 -9.54 12.14 11.91
N MET A 309 -8.49 12.94 11.62
CA MET A 309 -7.11 12.44 11.57
C MET A 309 -6.69 11.79 12.89
N LEU A 310 -6.95 12.46 14.02
CA LEU A 310 -6.62 11.94 15.35
C LEU A 310 -7.39 10.66 15.67
N ILE A 311 -8.67 10.57 15.31
CA ILE A 311 -9.46 9.35 15.46
C ILE A 311 -8.81 8.19 14.68
N LEU A 312 -8.43 8.41 13.42
CA LEU A 312 -7.85 7.34 12.61
C LEU A 312 -6.47 6.91 13.13
N ILE A 313 -5.64 7.87 13.58
CA ILE A 313 -4.36 7.57 14.25
C ILE A 313 -4.60 6.75 15.52
N PHE A 314 -5.58 7.14 16.33
CA PHE A 314 -5.93 6.40 17.53
C PHE A 314 -6.41 4.98 17.20
N ALA A 315 -7.30 4.83 16.21
CA ALA A 315 -7.80 3.53 15.75
C ALA A 315 -6.68 2.64 15.20
N LEU A 316 -5.72 3.20 14.46
CA LEU A 316 -4.52 2.51 13.99
C LEU A 316 -3.71 1.94 15.16
N ILE A 317 -3.39 2.79 16.14
CA ILE A 317 -2.57 2.41 17.29
C ILE A 317 -3.31 1.38 18.15
N ALA A 318 -4.56 1.66 18.53
CA ALA A 318 -5.38 0.78 19.35
C ALA A 318 -5.60 -0.58 18.67
N GLY A 319 -5.95 -0.58 17.38
CA GLY A 319 -6.13 -1.79 16.58
C GLY A 319 -4.86 -2.63 16.50
N LYS A 320 -3.71 -2.02 16.19
CA LYS A 320 -2.41 -2.72 16.13
C LYS A 320 -2.00 -3.25 17.50
N CYS A 321 -2.21 -2.50 18.58
CA CYS A 321 -1.93 -2.94 19.94
C CYS A 321 -2.80 -4.16 20.32
N ILE A 322 -4.10 -4.11 20.06
CA ILE A 322 -5.02 -5.22 20.37
C ILE A 322 -4.65 -6.46 19.56
N ALA A 323 -4.45 -6.32 18.25
CA ALA A 323 -4.02 -7.42 17.38
C ALA A 323 -2.66 -8.01 17.80
N GLY A 324 -1.69 -7.13 18.11
CA GLY A 324 -0.36 -7.54 18.54
C GLY A 324 -0.38 -8.28 19.89
N ILE A 325 -1.14 -7.79 20.86
CA ILE A 325 -1.29 -8.44 22.18
C ILE A 325 -2.04 -9.76 22.05
N SER A 326 -3.16 -9.80 21.32
CA SER A 326 -3.93 -11.03 21.13
C SER A 326 -3.12 -12.09 20.37
N GLY A 327 -2.41 -11.69 19.32
CA GLY A 327 -1.50 -12.56 18.57
C GLY A 327 -0.32 -13.06 19.42
N TYR A 328 0.21 -12.20 20.29
CA TYR A 328 1.28 -12.58 21.23
C TYR A 328 0.85 -13.70 22.17
N TRP A 329 -0.38 -13.64 22.71
CA TRP A 329 -0.90 -14.65 23.62
C TRP A 329 -1.29 -15.95 22.91
N LEU A 330 -1.96 -15.85 21.75
CA LEU A 330 -2.49 -17.00 21.03
C LEU A 330 -1.39 -17.87 20.39
N PHE A 331 -0.34 -17.26 19.84
CA PHE A 331 0.73 -17.98 19.15
C PHE A 331 1.95 -18.29 20.05
N LYS A 332 1.82 -18.14 21.37
CA LYS A 332 2.84 -18.45 22.38
C LYS A 332 3.53 -19.84 22.20
N PRO A 333 2.81 -20.96 21.93
CA PRO A 333 3.43 -22.30 21.87
C PRO A 333 4.15 -22.61 20.55
N TYR A 334 4.00 -21.79 19.50
CA TYR A 334 4.63 -22.03 18.19
C TYR A 334 6.01 -21.36 18.04
N ARG A 335 6.57 -20.84 19.14
CA ARG A 335 7.78 -20.00 19.15
C ARG A 335 9.04 -20.77 19.57
N GLY A 336 10.00 -20.89 18.65
CA GLY A 336 11.42 -21.07 18.99
C GLY A 336 12.06 -19.73 19.40
N GLU A 337 13.34 -19.49 19.05
CA GLU A 337 14.15 -18.25 19.32
C GLU A 337 13.52 -16.91 18.89
N VAL A 338 12.35 -16.93 18.26
CA VAL A 338 11.52 -15.77 17.89
C VAL A 338 10.88 -15.09 19.12
N ALA A 339 11.06 -15.65 20.32
CA ALA A 339 10.48 -15.18 21.57
C ALA A 339 11.38 -14.18 22.32
N ALA A 340 11.19 -12.88 22.08
CA ALA A 340 11.46 -11.88 23.11
C ALA A 340 10.54 -10.67 22.93
N ARG A 341 10.21 -9.98 24.04
CA ARG A 341 9.48 -8.70 24.13
C ARG A 341 9.72 -7.67 22.99
N PRO A 342 10.91 -7.56 22.35
CA PRO A 342 11.09 -6.81 21.10
C PRO A 342 10.13 -7.16 19.95
N MET A 343 9.57 -8.38 19.88
CA MET A 343 8.65 -8.79 18.81
C MET A 343 7.30 -8.07 18.89
N ALA A 344 6.76 -7.76 20.08
CA ALA A 344 5.49 -7.03 20.18
C ALA A 344 5.65 -5.58 19.68
N ASN A 345 6.74 -4.92 20.08
CA ASN A 345 7.08 -3.60 19.57
C ASN A 345 7.41 -3.66 18.07
N SER A 346 8.03 -4.74 17.59
CA SER A 346 8.31 -4.93 16.17
C SER A 346 7.07 -5.22 15.33
N ILE A 347 6.06 -5.90 15.88
CA ILE A 347 4.77 -6.12 15.19
C ILE A 347 3.98 -4.82 15.12
N VAL A 348 3.94 -4.05 16.22
CA VAL A 348 3.14 -2.82 16.30
C VAL A 348 3.84 -1.65 15.59
N LEU A 349 5.16 -1.52 15.72
CA LEU A 349 5.94 -0.37 15.23
C LEU A 349 6.85 -0.68 14.05
N GLY A 350 7.06 -1.96 13.71
CA GLY A 350 7.93 -2.34 12.59
C GLY A 350 7.32 -2.15 11.20
N ASN A 351 6.03 -1.81 11.14
CA ASN A 351 5.27 -1.56 9.91
C ASN A 351 4.60 -0.16 9.96
N TYR A 352 4.79 0.64 8.91
CA TYR A 352 4.23 1.99 8.78
C TYR A 352 3.31 2.10 7.56
N ASN A 353 2.50 3.15 7.44
CA ASN A 353 1.61 3.33 6.29
C ASN A 353 2.40 3.83 5.06
N GLY A 354 2.57 2.94 4.08
CA GLY A 354 3.46 3.12 2.93
C GLY A 354 2.78 3.52 1.63
N ALA A 355 3.49 3.36 0.52
CA ALA A 355 3.08 3.76 -0.83
C ALA A 355 1.76 3.10 -1.27
N LEU A 356 1.50 1.83 -0.90
CA LEU A 356 0.22 1.20 -1.26
C LEU A 356 -0.98 1.91 -0.61
N ALA A 357 -0.90 2.27 0.68
CA ALA A 357 -1.97 3.03 1.34
C ALA A 357 -2.20 4.38 0.64
N VAL A 358 -1.12 5.02 0.20
CA VAL A 358 -1.17 6.25 -0.59
C VAL A 358 -1.86 6.04 -1.94
N ALA A 359 -1.50 4.98 -2.67
CA ALA A 359 -2.14 4.66 -3.95
C ALA A 359 -3.65 4.41 -3.79
N LEU A 360 -4.03 3.65 -2.75
CA LEU A 360 -5.43 3.30 -2.50
C LEU A 360 -6.26 4.54 -2.15
N VAL A 361 -5.76 5.45 -1.30
CA VAL A 361 -6.53 6.66 -0.97
C VAL A 361 -6.67 7.61 -2.16
N LEU A 362 -5.61 7.76 -2.95
CA LEU A 362 -5.63 8.60 -4.15
C LEU A 362 -6.51 8.02 -5.27
N SER A 363 -6.87 6.74 -5.18
CA SER A 363 -7.78 6.09 -6.13
C SER A 363 -9.25 6.23 -5.78
N LEU A 364 -9.59 6.85 -4.64
CA LEU A 364 -10.98 7.00 -4.24
C LEU A 364 -11.74 7.92 -5.20
N PRO A 365 -12.94 7.53 -5.66
CA PRO A 365 -13.80 8.39 -6.46
C PRO A 365 -14.20 9.64 -5.68
N VAL A 366 -14.09 10.80 -6.34
CA VAL A 366 -14.39 12.12 -5.76
C VAL A 366 -15.89 12.32 -5.50
N GLU A 367 -16.73 11.49 -6.11
CA GLU A 367 -18.19 11.52 -5.98
C GLU A 367 -18.66 11.03 -4.60
N LEU A 368 -17.79 10.37 -3.82
CA LEU A 368 -18.12 9.92 -2.47
C LEU A 368 -18.19 11.11 -1.51
N SER A 369 -19.32 11.26 -0.80
CA SER A 369 -19.52 12.37 0.16
C SER A 369 -18.47 12.43 1.27
N TYR A 370 -17.85 11.30 1.60
CA TYR A 370 -16.82 11.16 2.62
C TYR A 370 -15.38 11.14 2.06
N TRP A 371 -15.21 11.29 0.73
CA TRP A 371 -13.91 11.30 0.06
C TRP A 371 -12.90 12.24 0.72
N TRP A 372 -13.30 13.51 0.92
CA TRP A 372 -12.49 14.56 1.55
C TRP A 372 -12.03 14.17 2.95
N THR A 373 -12.94 13.57 3.73
CA THR A 373 -12.66 13.19 5.13
C THR A 373 -11.73 11.98 5.18
N THR A 374 -11.96 10.96 4.35
CA THR A 374 -11.09 9.78 4.27
C THR A 374 -9.69 10.15 3.82
N GLN A 375 -9.55 11.03 2.83
CA GLN A 375 -8.23 11.46 2.35
C GLN A 375 -7.46 12.23 3.41
N ALA A 376 -8.11 13.17 4.10
CA ALA A 376 -7.52 13.90 5.23
C ALA A 376 -7.06 12.93 6.34
N MET A 377 -7.90 11.96 6.71
CA MET A 377 -7.59 10.97 7.74
C MET A 377 -6.35 10.13 7.40
N VAL A 378 -6.32 9.53 6.20
CA VAL A 378 -5.20 8.69 5.75
C VAL A 378 -3.92 9.51 5.68
N PHE A 379 -4.00 10.76 5.21
CA PHE A 379 -2.87 11.67 5.21
C PHE A 379 -2.30 11.90 6.62
N GLY A 380 -3.17 12.18 7.60
CA GLY A 380 -2.76 12.31 9.01
C GLY A 380 -2.05 11.06 9.53
N VAL A 381 -2.54 9.88 9.17
CA VAL A 381 -1.89 8.60 9.50
C VAL A 381 -0.53 8.45 8.83
N VAL A 382 -0.40 8.76 7.54
CA VAL A 382 0.88 8.67 6.82
C VAL A 382 1.91 9.62 7.44
N LEU A 383 1.52 10.85 7.76
CA LEU A 383 2.39 11.79 8.47
C LEU A 383 2.81 11.29 9.85
N TYR A 384 1.84 10.79 10.64
CA TYR A 384 2.13 10.18 11.95
C TYR A 384 3.15 9.03 11.81
N SER A 385 2.94 8.16 10.82
CA SER A 385 3.82 7.03 10.52
C SER A 385 5.25 7.49 10.20
N LEU A 386 5.40 8.52 9.36
CA LEU A 386 6.71 9.00 8.91
C LEU A 386 7.46 9.84 9.96
N VAL A 387 6.74 10.68 10.70
CA VAL A 387 7.31 11.66 11.65
C VAL A 387 7.49 11.08 13.05
N ILE A 388 6.57 10.24 13.51
CA ILE A 388 6.55 9.73 14.89
C ILE A 388 6.90 8.25 14.92
N GLN A 389 6.18 7.41 14.17
CA GLN A 389 6.28 5.96 14.29
C GLN A 389 7.65 5.42 13.86
N LEU A 390 8.16 5.84 12.69
CA LEU A 390 9.47 5.41 12.17
C LEU A 390 10.64 5.80 13.10
N PRO A 391 10.76 7.07 13.53
CA PRO A 391 11.81 7.46 14.48
C PRO A 391 11.70 6.74 15.82
N LEU A 392 10.48 6.52 16.32
CA LEU A 392 10.24 5.77 17.56
C LEU A 392 10.71 4.31 17.44
N PHE A 393 10.41 3.63 16.32
CA PHE A 393 10.89 2.28 16.06
C PHE A 393 12.42 2.19 16.05
N ASN A 394 13.08 3.17 15.42
CA ASN A 394 14.54 3.28 15.43
C ASN A 394 15.11 3.44 16.83
N PHE A 395 14.49 4.30 17.64
CA PHE A 395 14.92 4.57 19.02
C PHE A 395 14.79 3.32 19.88
N ILE A 396 13.63 2.65 19.83
CA ILE A 396 13.36 1.43 20.60
C ILE A 396 14.34 0.31 20.23
N ASN A 397 14.59 0.08 18.94
CA ASN A 397 15.53 -0.96 18.51
C ASN A 397 16.98 -0.68 18.90
N ARG A 398 17.36 0.59 19.14
CA ARG A 398 18.69 0.91 19.68
C ARG A 398 18.82 0.55 21.16
N LEU A 399 17.73 0.60 21.92
CA LEU A 399 17.72 0.27 23.35
C LEU A 399 17.75 -1.24 23.62
N TYR A 400 17.31 -2.06 22.67
CA TYR A 400 17.30 -3.53 22.78
C TYR A 400 18.55 -4.21 22.18
N LYS A 401 19.55 -3.44 21.75
CA LYS A 401 20.91 -3.95 21.51
C LYS A 401 21.65 -4.07 22.83
#